data_AF-A0A9D9BP60-F1
#
_entry.id   AF-A0A9D9BP60-F1
#
_cell.length_a   1.000
_cell.length_b   1.000
_cell.length_c   1.000
_cell.angle_alpha   90.00
_cell.angle_beta   90.00
_cell.angle_gamma   90.00
#
_symmetry.space_group_name_H-M   'P 1'
#
loop_
_entity.id
_entity.type
_entity.pdbx_description
1 polymer ?
#
loop_
_entity_poly.entity_id
_entity_poly.type
_entity_poly.pdbx_seq_one_letter_code
_entity_poly.pdbx_strand_id
1 'polypeptide(L)'
;MSVLSQFLLRPFQFEGTKLHPNVLLMCKMLVYLMTAHHMFFKITDPFIPFIPAIDFLNEYPNVFKYAMRTLYILSAFALIFNIRARTASLTIGLVVIVNILASKTLFYNHTFICGCALFLAGLTNDKDPPYLLIYQLSLVYFGASINKFLDIDWWNGNFMETWLGSARENPVYLYVSDLLPEMVFAKMLSYIAMFTEFAIAVTILFKRTRLLTVWFIIIFHTLLFTLTSFRFGHFIESLAIVLLAFLNMPKTQMLIQYRSQTSKYLKSIFQFLDRDNKQKWIPLDSENFWLKLSYGDKTITNHHALKDLILYTPNFFIGLMILDMGSYVILYNHRTMLFILNVVIVWTLIFYFFSWKRRMPSEK
;
A
#
# COMPACT_ATOMS: atom_id res chain seq x y z
N MET A 1 4.22 17.22 29.16
CA MET A 1 3.58 15.89 28.93
C MET A 1 4.33 14.86 29.76
N SER A 2 3.63 13.90 30.37
CA SER A 2 4.29 12.78 31.06
C SER A 2 5.01 11.86 30.07
N VAL A 3 6.03 11.14 30.52
CA VAL A 3 6.76 10.13 29.72
C VAL A 3 5.79 9.09 29.12
N LEU A 4 4.79 8.67 29.91
CA LEU A 4 3.75 7.75 29.45
C LEU A 4 2.91 8.34 28.32
N SER A 5 2.52 9.61 28.42
CA SER A 5 1.76 10.29 27.37
C SER A 5 2.55 10.39 26.06
N GLN A 6 3.86 10.68 26.13
CA GLN A 6 4.73 10.68 24.95
C GLN A 6 4.86 9.27 24.34
N PHE A 7 4.96 8.24 25.17
CA PHE A 7 5.03 6.86 24.69
C PHE A 7 3.76 6.42 23.95
N LEU A 8 2.58 6.78 24.47
CA LEU A 8 1.29 6.45 23.87
C LEU A 8 1.04 7.15 22.51
N LEU A 9 1.76 8.22 22.20
CA LEU A 9 1.65 8.90 20.91
C LEU A 9 2.51 8.27 19.80
N ARG A 10 3.52 7.46 20.16
CA ARG A 10 4.45 6.87 19.18
C ARG A 10 3.81 6.05 18.05
N PRO A 11 2.69 5.32 18.25
CA PRO A 11 1.97 4.67 17.15
C PRO A 11 1.64 5.62 15.99
N PHE A 12 1.37 6.88 16.31
CA PHE A 12 0.97 7.92 15.37
C PHE A 12 2.11 8.86 14.95
N GLN A 13 3.36 8.56 15.35
CA GLN A 13 4.56 9.31 14.97
C GLN A 13 5.33 8.56 13.89
N PHE A 14 5.84 9.29 12.90
CA PHE A 14 6.53 8.73 11.74
C PHE A 14 7.90 9.37 11.50
N GLU A 15 8.31 10.34 12.31
CA GLU A 15 9.64 10.94 12.26
C GLU A 15 10.54 10.46 13.42
N GLY A 16 11.81 10.89 13.40
CA GLY A 16 12.78 10.60 14.47
C GLY A 16 13.27 9.15 14.52
N THR A 17 13.10 8.39 13.44
CA THR A 17 13.61 7.01 13.31
C THR A 17 14.63 6.90 12.18
N LYS A 18 15.32 5.75 12.10
CA LYS A 18 16.25 5.43 11.00
C LYS A 18 15.54 4.93 9.73
N LEU A 19 14.21 5.01 9.66
CA LEU A 19 13.43 4.74 8.45
C LEU A 19 12.89 6.06 7.91
N HIS A 20 12.76 6.18 6.60
CA HIS A 20 12.03 7.29 6.01
C HIS A 20 10.58 7.31 6.52
N PRO A 21 9.98 8.50 6.76
CA PRO A 21 8.63 8.58 7.33
C PRO A 21 7.56 7.84 6.53
N ASN A 22 7.64 7.89 5.21
CA ASN A 22 6.72 7.18 4.31
C ASN A 22 6.94 5.65 4.33
N VAL A 23 8.18 5.19 4.51
CA VAL A 23 8.51 3.76 4.66
C VAL A 23 8.07 3.25 6.04
N LEU A 24 8.23 4.03 7.10
CA LEU A 24 7.72 3.69 8.43
C LEU A 24 6.19 3.61 8.43
N LEU A 25 5.51 4.56 7.76
CA LEU A 25 4.07 4.53 7.54
C LEU A 25 3.65 3.23 6.84
N MET A 26 4.30 2.90 5.72
CA MET A 26 4.08 1.65 5.00
C MET A 26 4.23 0.45 5.95
N CYS A 27 5.34 0.35 6.69
CA CYS A 27 5.61 -0.78 7.58
C CYS A 27 4.52 -0.94 8.66
N LYS A 28 4.14 0.15 9.33
CA LYS A 28 3.09 0.13 10.35
C LYS A 28 1.75 -0.30 9.75
N MET A 29 1.37 0.26 8.61
CA MET A 29 0.13 -0.09 7.91
C MET A 29 0.10 -1.55 7.45
N LEU A 30 1.22 -2.10 6.94
CA LEU A 30 1.30 -3.52 6.60
C LEU A 30 1.12 -4.42 7.82
N VAL A 31 1.70 -4.06 8.97
CA VAL A 31 1.50 -4.82 10.22
C VAL A 31 0.06 -4.75 10.69
N TYR A 32 -0.58 -3.58 10.62
CA TYR A 32 -2.00 -3.46 10.93
C TYR A 32 -2.86 -4.31 10.00
N LEU A 33 -2.63 -4.24 8.69
CA LEU A 33 -3.33 -5.03 7.69
C LEU A 33 -3.17 -6.53 7.95
N MET A 34 -1.94 -7.03 8.06
CA MET A 34 -1.70 -8.46 8.28
C MET A 34 -2.28 -8.95 9.61
N THR A 35 -2.24 -8.13 10.66
CA THR A 35 -2.85 -8.46 11.96
C THR A 35 -4.37 -8.53 11.86
N ALA A 36 -5.00 -7.57 11.16
CA ALA A 36 -6.43 -7.58 10.88
C ALA A 36 -6.85 -8.81 10.06
N HIS A 37 -5.99 -9.29 9.16
CA HIS A 37 -6.18 -10.53 8.39
C HIS A 37 -5.62 -11.79 9.08
N HIS A 38 -5.54 -11.75 10.41
CA HIS A 38 -5.29 -12.88 11.31
C HIS A 38 -3.93 -13.58 11.10
N MET A 39 -2.89 -12.87 10.64
CA MET A 39 -1.56 -13.45 10.43
C MET A 39 -1.04 -14.20 11.68
N PHE A 40 -1.25 -13.64 12.88
CA PHE A 40 -0.88 -14.29 14.14
C PHE A 40 -1.47 -15.69 14.31
N PHE A 41 -2.75 -15.87 13.97
CA PHE A 41 -3.43 -17.16 14.10
C PHE A 41 -3.06 -18.13 13.00
N LYS A 42 -2.69 -17.62 11.82
CA LYS A 42 -2.20 -18.41 10.68
C LYS A 42 -0.79 -18.97 10.87
N ILE A 43 0.00 -18.43 11.81
CA ILE A 43 1.31 -19.03 12.17
C ILE A 43 1.05 -20.36 12.88
N THR A 44 1.49 -21.45 12.26
CA THR A 44 1.39 -22.84 12.73
C THR A 44 2.73 -23.54 12.62
N ASP A 45 2.84 -24.77 13.11
CA ASP A 45 4.00 -25.61 12.83
C ASP A 45 4.08 -25.93 11.33
N PRO A 46 5.26 -26.33 10.83
CA PRO A 46 5.46 -26.63 9.42
C PRO A 46 4.45 -27.66 8.89
N PHE A 47 3.87 -27.37 7.73
CA PHE A 47 2.89 -28.25 7.10
C PHE A 47 3.08 -28.24 5.58
N ILE A 48 3.67 -29.33 5.05
CA ILE A 48 4.06 -29.44 3.64
C ILE A 48 4.94 -28.24 3.23
N PRO A 49 6.14 -28.10 3.81
CA PRO A 49 6.99 -26.95 3.57
C PRO A 49 7.47 -26.88 2.11
N PHE A 50 7.80 -25.68 1.64
CA PHE A 50 8.52 -25.50 0.39
C PHE A 50 9.94 -26.06 0.45
N ILE A 51 10.56 -26.02 1.63
CA ILE A 51 11.89 -26.55 1.89
C ILE A 51 11.73 -27.78 2.80
N PRO A 52 11.92 -29.02 2.29
CA PRO A 52 11.70 -30.24 3.08
C PRO A 52 12.51 -30.31 4.37
N ALA A 53 13.68 -29.67 4.42
CA ALA A 53 14.50 -29.61 5.64
C ALA A 53 13.74 -28.99 6.82
N ILE A 54 12.77 -28.10 6.62
CA ILE A 54 12.00 -27.47 7.72
C ILE A 54 11.15 -28.50 8.48
N ASP A 55 10.82 -29.65 7.88
CA ASP A 55 10.02 -30.69 8.54
C ASP A 55 10.67 -31.27 9.80
N PHE A 56 11.99 -31.15 10.00
CA PHE A 56 12.64 -31.59 11.24
C PHE A 56 12.03 -30.91 12.48
N LEU A 57 11.52 -29.67 12.33
CA LEU A 57 10.92 -28.93 13.43
C LEU A 57 9.63 -29.56 13.95
N ASN A 58 9.00 -30.45 13.17
CA ASN A 58 7.83 -31.21 13.62
C ASN A 58 8.18 -32.27 14.68
N GLU A 59 9.46 -32.61 14.87
CA GLU A 59 9.93 -33.41 16.01
C GLU A 59 9.74 -32.69 17.35
N TYR A 60 9.59 -31.36 17.32
CA TYR A 60 9.36 -30.51 18.50
C TYR A 60 8.04 -29.73 18.38
N PRO A 61 6.90 -30.38 18.66
CA PRO A 61 5.58 -29.78 18.44
C PRO A 61 5.41 -28.41 19.10
N ASN A 62 4.80 -27.48 18.37
CA ASN A 62 4.53 -26.09 18.74
C ASN A 62 5.75 -25.18 19.00
N VAL A 63 6.98 -25.68 19.00
CA VAL A 63 8.16 -24.83 19.25
C VAL A 63 8.29 -23.78 18.15
N PHE A 64 8.22 -24.19 16.88
CA PHE A 64 8.27 -23.27 15.74
C PHE A 64 7.12 -22.25 15.80
N LYS A 65 5.88 -22.74 15.97
CA LYS A 65 4.68 -21.92 16.07
C LYS A 65 4.79 -20.84 17.15
N TYR A 66 5.14 -21.21 18.39
CA TYR A 66 5.20 -20.25 19.49
C TYR A 66 6.38 -19.30 19.36
N ALA A 67 7.54 -19.75 18.87
CA ALA A 67 8.69 -18.89 18.59
C ALA A 67 8.32 -17.81 17.56
N MET A 68 7.73 -18.20 16.44
CA MET A 68 7.32 -17.27 15.38
C MET A 68 6.22 -16.31 15.83
N ARG A 69 5.22 -16.79 16.58
CA ARG A 69 4.17 -15.94 17.17
C ARG A 69 4.72 -14.91 18.15
N THR A 70 5.68 -15.33 18.99
CA THR A 70 6.33 -14.45 19.96
C THR A 70 7.16 -13.38 19.25
N LEU A 71 7.98 -13.80 18.27
CA LEU A 71 8.74 -12.88 17.45
C LEU A 71 7.84 -11.89 16.72
N TYR A 72 6.73 -12.35 16.12
CA TYR A 72 5.76 -11.48 15.46
C TYR A 72 5.19 -10.42 16.42
N ILE A 73 4.69 -10.81 17.59
CA ILE A 73 4.09 -9.85 18.55
C ILE A 73 5.13 -8.85 19.06
N LEU A 74 6.30 -9.33 19.51
CA LEU A 74 7.32 -8.46 20.09
C LEU A 74 7.86 -7.46 19.06
N SER A 75 8.09 -7.92 17.83
CA SER A 75 8.56 -7.05 16.74
C SER A 75 7.44 -6.13 16.21
N ALA A 76 6.18 -6.58 16.12
CA ALA A 76 5.05 -5.71 15.78
C ALA A 76 4.87 -4.60 16.81
N PHE A 77 4.92 -4.94 18.11
CA PHE A 77 4.89 -3.96 19.19
C PHE A 77 6.06 -2.98 19.08
N ALA A 78 7.29 -3.48 18.91
CA ALA A 78 8.47 -2.64 18.76
C ALA A 78 8.35 -1.68 17.55
N LEU A 79 7.87 -2.16 16.40
CA LEU A 79 7.67 -1.35 15.20
C LEU A 79 6.61 -0.26 15.42
N ILE A 80 5.44 -0.63 15.95
CA ILE A 80 4.33 0.31 16.19
C ILE A 80 4.77 1.43 17.14
N PHE A 81 5.51 1.11 18.19
CA PHE A 81 6.01 2.08 19.17
C PHE A 81 7.37 2.69 18.82
N ASN A 82 7.81 2.58 17.56
CA ASN A 82 9.07 3.14 17.04
C ASN A 82 10.35 2.68 17.79
N ILE A 83 10.30 1.53 18.47
CA ILE A 83 11.44 0.91 19.15
C ILE A 83 12.23 0.10 18.13
N ARG A 84 13.42 0.58 17.75
CA ARG A 84 14.29 -0.09 16.75
C ARG A 84 13.53 -0.50 15.48
N ALA A 85 12.76 0.43 14.92
CA ALA A 85 11.82 0.18 13.81
C ALA A 85 12.42 -0.60 12.61
N ARG A 86 13.71 -0.38 12.28
CA ARG A 86 14.42 -1.13 11.23
C ARG A 86 14.54 -2.62 11.56
N THR A 87 15.05 -2.95 12.75
CA THR A 87 15.19 -4.34 13.18
C THR A 87 13.82 -4.99 13.32
N ALA A 88 12.85 -4.27 13.88
CA ALA A 88 11.49 -4.75 14.05
C ALA A 88 10.83 -5.10 12.70
N SER A 89 10.88 -4.21 11.70
CA SER A 89 10.36 -4.49 10.35
C SER A 89 11.06 -5.67 9.67
N LEU A 90 12.39 -5.75 9.79
CA LEU A 90 13.17 -6.88 9.29
C LEU A 90 12.71 -8.22 9.91
N THR A 91 12.59 -8.26 11.24
CA THR A 91 12.14 -9.45 11.97
C THR A 91 10.73 -9.86 11.56
N ILE A 92 9.78 -8.94 11.46
CA ILE A 92 8.41 -9.26 11.01
C ILE A 92 8.43 -9.82 9.58
N GLY A 93 9.18 -9.18 8.68
CA GLY A 93 9.32 -9.64 7.30
C GLY A 93 9.86 -11.08 7.23
N LEU A 94 10.89 -11.39 8.01
CA LEU A 94 11.43 -12.75 8.13
C LEU A 94 10.41 -13.73 8.70
N VAL A 95 9.68 -13.38 9.76
CA VAL A 95 8.64 -14.24 10.33
C VAL A 95 7.60 -14.59 9.28
N VAL A 96 7.12 -13.60 8.50
CA VAL A 96 6.14 -13.82 7.43
C VAL A 96 6.71 -14.75 6.34
N ILE A 97 7.92 -14.46 5.85
CA ILE A 97 8.58 -15.25 4.80
C ILE A 97 8.80 -16.70 5.25
N VAL A 98 9.41 -16.91 6.42
CA VAL A 98 9.72 -18.24 6.92
C VAL A 98 8.44 -19.02 7.23
N ASN A 99 7.39 -18.38 7.75
CA ASN A 99 6.11 -19.04 7.98
C ASN A 99 5.45 -19.50 6.66
N ILE A 100 5.57 -18.72 5.58
CA ILE A 100 5.12 -19.13 4.25
C ILE A 100 5.98 -20.30 3.71
N LEU A 101 7.31 -20.23 3.87
CA LEU A 101 8.21 -21.31 3.45
C LEU A 101 7.96 -22.61 4.22
N ALA A 102 7.54 -22.51 5.48
CA ALA A 102 7.20 -23.64 6.33
C ALA A 102 5.83 -24.28 5.99
N SER A 103 4.94 -23.59 5.27
CA SER A 103 3.61 -24.11 4.97
C SER A 103 3.06 -23.62 3.63
N LYS A 104 2.97 -24.52 2.65
CA LYS A 104 2.40 -24.23 1.32
C LYS A 104 0.96 -23.73 1.36
N THR A 105 0.18 -24.15 2.35
CA THR A 105 -1.23 -23.73 2.49
C THR A 105 -1.38 -22.25 2.88
N LEU A 106 -0.32 -21.64 3.40
CA LEU A 106 -0.28 -20.21 3.75
C LEU A 106 0.22 -19.33 2.61
N PHE A 107 0.58 -19.93 1.46
CA PHE A 107 1.13 -19.19 0.34
C PHE A 107 0.05 -18.36 -0.36
N TYR A 108 0.17 -17.04 -0.22
CA TYR A 108 -0.52 -16.06 -1.04
C TYR A 108 0.51 -15.03 -1.52
N ASN A 109 0.53 -14.75 -2.82
CA ASN A 109 1.49 -13.84 -3.44
C ASN A 109 1.55 -12.48 -2.72
N HIS A 110 0.39 -11.91 -2.41
CA HIS A 110 0.31 -10.60 -1.75
C HIS A 110 0.89 -10.61 -0.32
N THR A 111 0.67 -11.68 0.45
CA THR A 111 1.23 -11.83 1.81
C THR A 111 2.74 -12.00 1.75
N PHE A 112 3.24 -12.77 0.78
CA PHE A 112 4.68 -12.90 0.54
C PHE A 112 5.31 -11.55 0.17
N ILE A 113 4.68 -10.78 -0.72
CA ILE A 113 5.10 -9.42 -1.08
C ILE A 113 5.15 -8.50 0.14
N CYS A 114 4.16 -8.55 1.04
CA CYS A 114 4.18 -7.80 2.30
C CYS A 114 5.38 -8.18 3.18
N GLY A 115 5.66 -9.49 3.32
CA GLY A 115 6.82 -10.00 4.05
C GLY A 115 8.15 -9.48 3.48
N CYS A 116 8.30 -9.56 2.14
CA CYS A 116 9.45 -9.00 1.44
C CYS A 116 9.57 -7.48 1.61
N ALA A 117 8.46 -6.73 1.54
CA ALA A 117 8.46 -5.28 1.71
C ALA A 117 8.91 -4.87 3.12
N LEU A 118 8.43 -5.56 4.16
CA LEU A 118 8.87 -5.33 5.53
C LEU A 118 10.35 -5.67 5.73
N PHE A 119 10.80 -6.79 5.17
CA PHE A 119 12.20 -7.21 5.23
C PHE A 119 13.13 -6.16 4.57
N LEU A 120 12.82 -5.78 3.33
CA LEU A 120 13.61 -4.82 2.55
C LEU A 120 13.52 -3.40 3.10
N ALA A 121 12.39 -3.02 3.72
CA ALA A 121 12.28 -1.75 4.42
C ALA A 121 13.28 -1.67 5.58
N GLY A 122 13.44 -2.73 6.37
CA GLY A 122 14.43 -2.77 7.46
C GLY A 122 15.89 -2.63 6.98
N LEU A 123 16.18 -3.10 5.77
CA LEU A 123 17.49 -2.98 5.12
C LEU A 123 17.71 -1.63 4.44
N THR A 124 16.65 -0.89 4.14
CA THR A 124 16.73 0.41 3.46
C THR A 124 17.43 1.45 4.35
N ASN A 125 18.21 2.32 3.70
CA ASN A 125 18.90 3.45 4.34
C ASN A 125 17.97 4.67 4.45
N ASP A 126 18.20 5.58 5.38
CA ASP A 126 17.43 6.83 5.56
C ASP A 126 18.02 8.03 4.78
N LYS A 127 19.16 7.84 4.10
CA LYS A 127 19.82 8.88 3.32
C LYS A 127 19.39 8.89 1.85
N ASP A 128 19.07 7.72 1.31
CA ASP A 128 18.84 7.50 -0.11
C ASP A 128 17.38 7.11 -0.37
N PRO A 129 16.82 7.37 -1.55
CA PRO A 129 15.50 6.84 -1.92
C PRO A 129 15.40 5.33 -1.63
N PRO A 130 14.19 4.80 -1.36
CA PRO A 130 14.00 3.39 -0.98
C PRO A 130 14.15 2.44 -2.18
N TYR A 131 15.36 2.34 -2.73
CA TYR A 131 15.68 1.59 -3.94
C TYR A 131 15.34 0.10 -3.82
N LEU A 132 15.53 -0.50 -2.65
CA LEU A 132 15.18 -1.90 -2.43
C LEU A 132 13.68 -2.15 -2.65
N LEU A 133 12.81 -1.25 -2.19
CA LEU A 133 11.36 -1.34 -2.40
C LEU A 133 10.97 -1.06 -3.86
N ILE A 134 11.72 -0.17 -4.53
CA ILE A 134 11.55 0.10 -5.97
C ILE A 134 11.90 -1.16 -6.78
N TYR A 135 13.03 -1.80 -6.51
CA TYR A 135 13.46 -3.02 -7.18
C TYR A 135 12.54 -4.20 -6.87
N GLN A 136 12.06 -4.31 -5.63
CA GLN A 136 11.06 -5.32 -5.27
C GLN A 136 9.81 -5.19 -6.13
N LEU A 137 9.22 -3.99 -6.23
CA LEU A 137 8.01 -3.79 -7.01
C LEU A 137 8.24 -4.09 -8.49
N SER A 138 9.37 -3.65 -9.04
CA SER A 138 9.79 -4.00 -10.41
C SER A 138 9.87 -5.51 -10.60
N LEU A 139 10.53 -6.23 -9.68
CA LEU A 139 10.69 -7.68 -9.75
C LEU A 139 9.35 -8.43 -9.65
N VAL A 140 8.43 -7.96 -8.80
CA VAL A 140 7.08 -8.54 -8.69
C VAL A 140 6.34 -8.46 -10.01
N TYR A 141 6.29 -7.28 -10.63
CA TYR A 141 5.63 -7.09 -11.92
C TYR A 141 6.35 -7.82 -13.05
N PHE A 142 7.69 -7.85 -13.03
CA PHE A 142 8.48 -8.59 -14.00
C PHE A 142 8.16 -10.09 -13.91
N GLY A 143 8.24 -10.67 -12.71
CA GLY A 143 7.91 -12.07 -12.46
C GLY A 143 6.47 -12.40 -12.85
N ALA A 144 5.51 -11.53 -12.54
CA ALA A 144 4.12 -11.69 -12.96
C ALA A 144 3.98 -11.70 -14.49
N SER A 145 4.69 -10.83 -15.21
CA SER A 145 4.68 -10.78 -16.67
C SER A 145 5.35 -12.00 -17.31
N ILE A 146 6.51 -12.43 -16.80
CA ILE A 146 7.24 -13.60 -17.31
C ILE A 146 6.41 -14.87 -17.08
N ASN A 147 5.77 -15.01 -15.92
CA ASN A 147 4.88 -16.13 -15.66
C ASN A 147 3.77 -16.25 -16.71
N LYS A 148 3.23 -15.12 -17.19
CA LYS A 148 2.20 -15.10 -18.23
C LYS A 148 2.79 -15.35 -19.62
N PHE A 149 3.93 -14.74 -19.94
CA PHE A 149 4.59 -14.96 -21.23
C PHE A 149 5.01 -16.40 -21.46
N LEU A 150 5.31 -17.16 -20.40
CA LEU A 150 5.69 -18.56 -20.49
C LEU A 150 4.50 -19.54 -20.52
N ASP A 151 3.27 -19.05 -20.35
CA ASP A 151 2.07 -19.86 -20.31
C ASP A 151 1.22 -19.61 -21.57
N ILE A 152 1.06 -20.67 -22.38
CA ILE A 152 0.36 -20.59 -23.68
C ILE A 152 -1.10 -20.16 -23.55
N ASP A 153 -1.74 -20.41 -22.40
CA ASP A 153 -3.14 -20.06 -22.17
C ASP A 153 -3.36 -18.55 -22.04
N TRP A 154 -2.30 -17.79 -21.74
CA TRP A 154 -2.33 -16.33 -21.82
C TRP A 154 -2.23 -15.83 -23.26
N TRP A 155 -1.50 -16.53 -24.13
CA TRP A 155 -1.34 -16.10 -25.52
C TRP A 155 -2.59 -16.34 -26.36
N ASN A 156 -3.22 -17.50 -26.18
CA ASN A 156 -4.43 -17.85 -26.91
C ASN A 156 -5.72 -17.29 -26.26
N GLY A 157 -5.63 -16.67 -25.08
CA GLY A 157 -6.76 -16.08 -24.35
C GLY A 157 -7.57 -17.06 -23.49
N ASN A 158 -7.23 -18.35 -23.49
CA ASN A 158 -7.94 -19.39 -22.72
C ASN A 158 -7.99 -19.07 -21.22
N PHE A 159 -6.91 -18.50 -20.67
CA PHE A 159 -6.89 -18.09 -19.27
C PHE A 159 -7.99 -17.06 -18.97
N MET A 160 -8.09 -16.01 -19.79
CA MET A 160 -9.07 -14.93 -19.59
C MET A 160 -10.50 -15.42 -19.82
N GLU A 161 -10.73 -16.25 -20.84
CA GLU A 161 -12.05 -16.84 -21.11
C GLU A 161 -12.48 -17.74 -19.94
N THR A 162 -11.61 -18.66 -19.50
CA THR A 162 -11.90 -19.55 -18.39
C THR A 162 -12.12 -18.75 -17.10
N TRP A 163 -11.29 -17.74 -16.85
CA TRP A 163 -11.34 -16.98 -15.61
C TRP A 163 -12.55 -16.04 -15.55
N LEU A 164 -12.77 -15.21 -16.57
CA LEU A 164 -13.84 -14.21 -16.57
C LEU A 164 -15.18 -14.77 -17.05
N GLY A 165 -15.17 -15.67 -18.05
CA GLY A 165 -16.35 -16.30 -18.61
C GLY A 165 -16.90 -17.42 -17.72
N SER A 166 -16.06 -18.39 -17.34
CA SER A 166 -16.54 -19.57 -16.61
C SER A 166 -16.40 -19.47 -15.09
N ALA A 167 -15.23 -19.09 -14.57
CA ALA A 167 -14.97 -19.12 -13.13
C ALA A 167 -15.60 -17.93 -12.38
N ARG A 168 -15.83 -16.82 -13.09
CA ARG A 168 -16.43 -15.60 -12.54
C ARG A 168 -17.79 -15.26 -13.10
N GLU A 169 -18.15 -15.81 -14.26
CA GLU A 169 -19.39 -15.47 -14.98
C GLU A 169 -19.60 -13.95 -15.04
N ASN A 170 -18.53 -13.21 -15.37
CA ASN A 170 -18.53 -11.77 -15.27
C ASN A 170 -19.47 -11.18 -16.33
N PRO A 171 -20.54 -10.45 -15.94
CA PRO A 171 -21.58 -10.04 -16.88
C PRO A 171 -21.08 -9.04 -17.92
N VAL A 172 -20.12 -8.19 -17.56
CA VAL A 172 -19.52 -7.23 -18.50
C VAL A 172 -18.66 -7.97 -19.52
N TYR A 173 -17.89 -8.95 -19.07
CA TYR A 173 -17.08 -9.78 -19.96
C TYR A 173 -17.94 -10.54 -20.96
N LEU A 174 -18.95 -11.27 -20.47
CA LEU A 174 -19.85 -12.07 -21.30
C LEU A 174 -20.55 -11.19 -22.34
N TYR A 175 -21.13 -10.06 -21.91
CA TYR A 175 -21.80 -9.12 -22.82
C TYR A 175 -20.89 -8.61 -23.94
N VAL A 176 -19.64 -8.25 -23.63
CA VAL A 176 -18.70 -7.73 -24.64
C VAL A 176 -18.13 -8.84 -25.52
N SER A 177 -17.91 -10.03 -24.95
CA SER A 177 -17.44 -11.21 -25.69
C SER A 177 -18.44 -11.62 -26.77
N ASP A 178 -19.74 -11.57 -26.47
CA ASP A 178 -20.83 -11.87 -27.42
C ASP A 178 -20.89 -10.91 -28.62
N LEU A 179 -20.30 -9.71 -28.51
CA LEU A 179 -20.26 -8.70 -29.59
C LEU A 179 -19.05 -8.86 -30.52
N LEU A 180 -18.09 -9.70 -30.15
CA LEU A 180 -16.82 -9.85 -30.85
C LEU A 180 -16.65 -11.29 -31.36
N PRO A 181 -15.77 -11.55 -32.34
CA PRO A 181 -15.46 -12.91 -32.73
C PRO A 181 -14.86 -13.70 -31.56
N GLU A 182 -15.06 -15.02 -31.59
CA GLU A 182 -14.65 -15.94 -30.54
C GLU A 182 -13.21 -15.70 -30.07
N MET A 183 -13.01 -15.64 -28.75
CA MET A 183 -11.72 -15.44 -28.08
C MET A 183 -10.99 -14.11 -28.36
N VAL A 184 -11.48 -13.24 -29.26
CA VAL A 184 -10.78 -11.98 -29.58
C VAL A 184 -10.67 -11.09 -28.35
N PHE A 185 -11.77 -10.94 -27.60
CA PHE A 185 -11.77 -10.12 -26.39
C PHE A 185 -10.85 -10.71 -25.31
N ALA A 186 -10.92 -12.03 -25.10
CA ALA A 186 -10.06 -12.77 -24.17
C ALA A 186 -8.56 -12.57 -24.46
N LYS A 187 -8.18 -12.70 -25.74
CA LYS A 187 -6.79 -12.48 -26.21
C LYS A 187 -6.34 -11.04 -25.99
N MET A 188 -7.19 -10.05 -26.33
CA MET A 188 -6.89 -8.65 -26.10
C MET A 188 -6.64 -8.35 -24.62
N LEU A 189 -7.51 -8.83 -23.72
CA LEU A 189 -7.32 -8.66 -22.27
C LEU A 189 -6.04 -9.34 -21.77
N SER A 190 -5.72 -10.52 -22.29
CA SER A 190 -4.50 -11.24 -21.94
C SER A 190 -3.24 -10.49 -22.36
N TYR A 191 -3.21 -9.98 -23.59
CA TYR A 191 -2.11 -9.14 -24.09
C TYR A 191 -1.98 -7.85 -23.28
N ILE A 192 -3.10 -7.16 -23.03
CA ILE A 192 -3.11 -5.96 -22.19
C ILE A 192 -2.50 -6.28 -20.83
N ALA A 193 -2.92 -7.34 -20.15
CA ALA A 193 -2.37 -7.71 -18.84
C ALA A 193 -0.86 -7.98 -18.89
N MET A 194 -0.39 -8.80 -19.84
CA MET A 194 1.03 -9.14 -19.98
C MET A 194 1.91 -7.93 -20.23
N PHE A 195 1.58 -7.13 -21.24
CA PHE A 195 2.39 -5.97 -21.62
C PHE A 195 2.28 -4.83 -20.59
N THR A 196 1.13 -4.69 -19.93
CA THR A 196 0.94 -3.70 -18.86
C THR A 196 1.84 -4.00 -17.67
N GLU A 197 1.86 -5.24 -17.18
CA GLU A 197 2.73 -5.64 -16.08
C GLU A 197 4.21 -5.48 -16.44
N PHE A 198 4.61 -5.89 -17.65
CA PHE A 198 5.98 -5.70 -18.13
C PHE A 198 6.36 -4.22 -18.22
N ALA A 199 5.48 -3.36 -18.76
CA ALA A 199 5.69 -1.93 -18.83
C ALA A 199 5.82 -1.30 -17.44
N ILE A 200 5.02 -1.72 -16.46
CA ILE A 200 5.16 -1.29 -15.06
C ILE A 200 6.54 -1.70 -14.51
N ALA A 201 6.93 -2.96 -14.71
CA ALA A 201 8.19 -3.50 -14.22
C ALA A 201 9.41 -2.68 -14.67
N VAL A 202 9.41 -2.24 -15.93
CA VAL A 202 10.49 -1.45 -16.52
C VAL A 202 10.37 0.03 -16.12
N THR A 203 9.20 0.63 -16.28
CA THR A 203 9.03 2.09 -16.12
C THR A 203 9.14 2.57 -14.67
N ILE A 204 8.87 1.72 -13.67
CA ILE A 204 8.98 2.11 -12.26
C ILE A 204 10.43 2.39 -11.83
N LEU A 205 11.41 1.78 -12.51
CA LEU A 205 12.83 1.92 -12.22
C LEU A 205 13.33 3.35 -12.50
N PHE A 206 12.81 3.99 -13.55
CA PHE A 206 13.24 5.33 -13.95
C PHE A 206 12.58 6.42 -13.10
N LYS A 207 13.40 7.25 -12.45
CA LYS A 207 12.95 8.37 -11.59
C LYS A 207 11.94 9.29 -12.30
N ARG A 208 12.11 9.51 -13.62
CA ARG A 208 11.28 10.41 -14.44
C ARG A 208 9.85 9.87 -14.69
N THR A 209 9.67 8.56 -14.78
CA THR A 209 8.36 7.95 -15.05
C THR A 209 7.69 7.40 -13.80
N ARG A 210 8.45 7.19 -12.72
CA ARG A 210 7.99 6.53 -11.49
C ARG A 210 6.65 7.04 -10.95
N LEU A 211 6.46 8.35 -10.82
CA LEU A 211 5.20 8.89 -10.30
C LEU A 211 4.02 8.56 -11.22
N LEU A 212 4.23 8.64 -12.55
CA LEU A 212 3.22 8.26 -13.53
C LEU A 212 2.93 6.76 -13.44
N THR A 213 3.96 5.92 -13.32
CA THR A 213 3.81 4.48 -13.14
C THR A 213 3.05 4.13 -11.86
N VAL A 214 3.31 4.82 -10.73
CA VAL A 214 2.54 4.63 -9.48
C VAL A 214 1.06 4.96 -9.68
N TRP A 215 0.74 6.08 -10.32
CA TRP A 215 -0.65 6.42 -10.64
C TRP A 215 -1.31 5.40 -11.56
N PHE A 216 -0.56 4.96 -12.57
CA PHE A 216 -1.02 3.95 -13.50
C PHE A 216 -1.30 2.62 -12.80
N ILE A 217 -0.43 2.16 -11.89
CA ILE A 217 -0.68 0.99 -11.03
C ILE A 217 -1.99 1.13 -10.25
N ILE A 218 -2.19 2.28 -9.57
CA ILE A 218 -3.40 2.54 -8.78
C ILE A 218 -4.63 2.44 -9.67
N ILE A 219 -4.66 3.17 -10.78
CA ILE A 219 -5.80 3.21 -11.71
C ILE A 219 -6.07 1.82 -12.30
N PHE A 220 -5.02 1.12 -12.75
CA PHE A 220 -5.14 -0.20 -13.35
C PHE A 220 -5.76 -1.21 -12.39
N HIS A 221 -5.26 -1.31 -11.15
CA HIS A 221 -5.79 -2.27 -10.18
C HIS A 221 -7.16 -1.85 -9.62
N THR A 222 -7.46 -0.56 -9.49
CA THR A 222 -8.80 -0.10 -9.15
C THR A 222 -9.81 -0.39 -10.26
N LEU A 223 -9.40 -0.25 -11.54
CA LEU A 223 -10.24 -0.62 -12.66
C LEU A 223 -10.54 -2.13 -12.64
N LEU A 224 -9.52 -2.98 -12.46
CA LEU A 224 -9.70 -4.42 -12.31
C LEU A 224 -10.65 -4.76 -11.15
N PHE A 225 -10.48 -4.11 -10.00
CA PHE A 225 -11.38 -4.28 -8.86
C PHE A 225 -12.83 -3.91 -9.20
N THR A 226 -13.03 -2.79 -9.90
CA THR A 226 -14.35 -2.29 -10.27
C THR A 226 -15.03 -3.24 -11.27
N LEU A 227 -14.28 -3.75 -12.25
CA LEU A 227 -14.81 -4.65 -13.28
C LEU A 227 -15.11 -6.04 -12.74
N THR A 228 -14.26 -6.55 -11.84
CA THR A 228 -14.38 -7.93 -11.31
C THR A 228 -15.23 -8.03 -10.05
N SER A 229 -15.53 -6.89 -9.40
CA SER A 229 -16.14 -6.83 -8.07
C SER A 229 -15.40 -7.65 -6.99
N PHE A 230 -14.09 -7.89 -7.18
CA PHE A 230 -13.34 -8.83 -6.36
C PHE A 230 -12.02 -8.22 -5.83
N ARG A 231 -11.83 -8.25 -4.49
CA ARG A 231 -10.66 -7.63 -3.82
C ARG A 231 -9.40 -8.51 -3.78
N PHE A 232 -9.49 -9.78 -4.18
CA PHE A 232 -8.41 -10.78 -4.06
C PHE A 232 -7.77 -10.84 -2.67
N GLY A 233 -8.62 -11.05 -1.65
CA GLY A 233 -8.18 -10.95 -0.26
C GLY A 233 -7.91 -9.50 0.11
N HIS A 234 -6.70 -9.20 0.56
CA HIS A 234 -6.25 -7.85 0.89
C HIS A 234 -5.19 -7.30 -0.09
N PHE A 235 -5.26 -7.75 -1.34
CA PHE A 235 -4.27 -7.42 -2.36
C PHE A 235 -4.27 -5.92 -2.70
N ILE A 236 -5.44 -5.32 -2.90
CA ILE A 236 -5.56 -3.89 -3.27
C ILE A 236 -5.01 -2.99 -2.17
N GLU A 237 -5.32 -3.31 -0.92
CA GLU A 237 -4.90 -2.61 0.28
C GLU A 237 -3.38 -2.73 0.46
N SER A 238 -2.85 -3.96 0.39
CA SER A 238 -1.40 -4.18 0.49
C SER A 238 -0.63 -3.49 -0.62
N LEU A 239 -1.13 -3.52 -1.87
CA LEU A 239 -0.53 -2.80 -2.99
C LEU A 239 -0.53 -1.29 -2.73
N ALA A 240 -1.67 -0.71 -2.36
CA ALA A 240 -1.77 0.72 -2.06
C ALA A 240 -0.81 1.14 -0.94
N ILE A 241 -0.68 0.32 0.11
CA ILE A 241 0.25 0.56 1.22
C ILE A 241 1.71 0.51 0.73
N VAL A 242 2.10 -0.49 -0.06
CA VAL A 242 3.46 -0.59 -0.62
C VAL A 242 3.80 0.64 -1.47
N LEU A 243 2.83 1.18 -2.21
CA LEU A 243 3.02 2.38 -3.02
C LEU A 243 3.29 3.65 -2.17
N LEU A 244 2.99 3.66 -0.86
CA LEU A 244 3.36 4.76 0.03
C LEU A 244 4.88 4.94 0.14
N ALA A 245 5.67 3.88 -0.08
CA ALA A 245 7.13 3.99 -0.13
C ALA A 245 7.63 4.92 -1.25
N PHE A 246 6.79 5.24 -2.24
CA PHE A 246 7.11 6.10 -3.37
C PHE A 246 6.70 7.56 -3.12
N LEU A 247 6.01 7.85 -2.02
CA LEU A 247 5.63 9.19 -1.64
C LEU A 247 6.85 10.00 -1.17
N ASN A 248 7.17 11.07 -1.88
CA ASN A 248 8.25 11.97 -1.51
C ASN A 248 7.78 13.00 -0.45
N MET A 249 7.84 12.62 0.83
CA MET A 249 7.48 13.52 1.93
C MET A 249 8.55 14.61 2.12
N PRO A 250 8.15 15.87 2.37
CA PRO A 250 9.10 16.97 2.58
C PRO A 250 9.97 16.69 3.81
N LYS A 251 11.27 16.97 3.75
CA LYS A 251 12.17 16.81 4.91
C LYS A 251 12.11 18.00 5.89
N THR A 252 11.69 19.16 5.39
CA THR A 252 11.59 20.40 6.17
C THR A 252 10.23 20.53 6.84
N GLN A 253 10.13 21.40 7.84
CA GLN A 253 8.84 21.83 8.37
C GLN A 253 7.96 22.44 7.26
N MET A 254 6.65 22.25 7.41
CA MET A 254 5.63 22.74 6.50
C MET A 254 4.99 23.99 7.10
N LEU A 255 5.14 25.12 6.43
CA LEU A 255 4.51 26.38 6.80
C LEU A 255 3.13 26.47 6.13
N ILE A 256 2.07 26.49 6.93
CA ILE A 256 0.70 26.54 6.45
C ILE A 256 0.08 27.87 6.83
N GLN A 257 -0.13 28.72 5.84
CA GLN A 257 -0.87 29.96 5.99
C GLN A 257 -2.33 29.72 5.61
N TYR A 258 -3.28 30.10 6.46
CA TYR A 258 -4.69 29.77 6.27
C TYR A 258 -5.61 30.94 6.60
N ARG A 259 -6.75 31.04 5.91
CA ARG A 259 -7.78 32.02 6.25
C ARG A 259 -8.52 31.58 7.52
N SER A 260 -8.40 32.37 8.57
CA SER A 260 -8.88 32.02 9.93
C SER A 260 -10.39 31.76 10.01
N GLN A 261 -11.20 32.55 9.30
CA GLN A 261 -12.65 32.44 9.33
C GLN A 261 -13.20 31.18 8.64
N THR A 262 -12.64 30.79 7.49
CA THR A 262 -13.18 29.70 6.66
C THR A 262 -12.52 28.34 6.92
N SER A 263 -11.26 28.34 7.39
CA SER A 263 -10.44 27.11 7.48
C SER A 263 -10.14 26.66 8.90
N LYS A 264 -10.92 27.12 9.90
CA LYS A 264 -10.71 26.78 11.32
C LYS A 264 -10.84 25.26 11.58
N TYR A 265 -11.86 24.62 11.02
CA TYR A 265 -12.07 23.18 11.16
C TYR A 265 -10.97 22.37 10.49
N LEU A 266 -10.57 22.78 9.28
CA LEU A 266 -9.47 22.17 8.55
C LEU A 266 -8.19 22.18 9.38
N LYS A 267 -7.83 23.36 9.94
CA LYS A 267 -6.70 23.48 10.85
C LYS A 267 -6.81 22.51 12.04
N SER A 268 -7.97 22.48 12.72
CA SER A 268 -8.17 21.62 13.89
C SER A 268 -7.93 20.15 13.58
N ILE A 269 -8.48 19.66 12.45
CA ILE A 269 -8.32 18.28 12.00
C ILE A 269 -6.84 17.98 11.70
N PHE A 270 -6.18 18.81 10.90
CA PHE A 270 -4.79 18.54 10.52
C PHE A 270 -3.80 18.71 11.66
N GLN A 271 -4.04 19.64 12.60
CA GLN A 271 -3.28 19.73 13.85
C GLN A 271 -3.47 18.49 14.72
N PHE A 272 -4.68 17.93 14.77
CA PHE A 272 -4.92 16.68 15.49
C PHE A 272 -4.20 15.49 14.83
N LEU A 273 -4.11 15.48 13.50
CA LEU A 273 -3.42 14.43 12.75
C LEU A 273 -1.88 14.60 12.73
N ASP A 274 -1.36 15.80 12.97
CA ASP A 274 0.08 16.06 12.99
C ASP A 274 0.71 15.75 14.36
N ARG A 275 1.04 14.48 14.58
CA ARG A 275 1.68 14.03 15.84
C ARG A 275 3.20 14.16 15.84
N ASP A 276 3.79 14.49 14.69
CA ASP A 276 5.21 14.78 14.54
C ASP A 276 5.51 16.30 14.66
N ASN A 277 4.48 17.15 14.81
CA ASN A 277 4.59 18.61 14.87
C ASN A 277 5.33 19.23 13.65
N LYS A 278 5.10 18.66 12.47
CA LYS A 278 5.72 19.13 11.23
C LYS A 278 5.06 20.38 10.65
N GLN A 279 3.82 20.66 11.07
CA GLN A 279 2.96 21.68 10.50
C GLN A 279 2.93 22.93 11.39
N LYS A 280 3.44 24.05 10.86
CA LYS A 280 3.34 25.36 11.51
C LYS A 280 2.21 26.17 10.88
N TRP A 281 1.16 26.42 11.65
CA TRP A 281 -0.04 27.12 11.19
C TRP A 281 0.01 28.62 11.52
N ILE A 282 -0.14 29.47 10.51
CA ILE A 282 -0.12 30.94 10.62
C ILE A 282 -1.40 31.52 9.98
N PRO A 283 -2.10 32.47 10.62
CA PRO A 283 -3.22 33.14 9.97
C PRO A 283 -2.75 33.94 8.74
N LEU A 284 -3.56 33.95 7.70
CA LEU A 284 -3.34 34.73 6.48
C LEU A 284 -4.26 35.96 6.49
N ASP A 285 -3.67 37.15 6.29
CA ASP A 285 -4.42 38.41 6.22
C ASP A 285 -4.89 38.75 4.78
N SER A 286 -4.37 38.06 3.77
CA SER A 286 -4.64 38.34 2.35
C SER A 286 -5.90 37.65 1.83
N GLU A 287 -6.66 38.34 0.97
CA GLU A 287 -7.90 37.80 0.38
C GLU A 287 -7.69 36.84 -0.83
N ASN A 288 -6.48 36.74 -1.39
CA ASN A 288 -6.30 36.05 -2.68
C ASN A 288 -6.28 34.51 -2.57
N PHE A 289 -5.98 33.95 -1.40
CA PHE A 289 -5.89 32.51 -1.19
C PHE A 289 -6.52 32.12 0.15
N TRP A 290 -7.18 30.97 0.21
CA TRP A 290 -7.74 30.44 1.48
C TRP A 290 -6.77 29.51 2.21
N LEU A 291 -5.81 28.92 1.48
CA LEU A 291 -4.74 28.07 2.01
C LEU A 291 -3.45 28.28 1.20
N LYS A 292 -2.32 28.35 1.87
CA LYS A 292 -0.98 28.38 1.26
C LYS A 292 -0.04 27.49 2.06
N LEU A 293 0.61 26.56 1.39
CA LEU A 293 1.56 25.62 1.97
C LEU A 293 2.94 25.91 1.37
N SER A 294 3.93 26.12 2.24
CA SER A 294 5.32 26.39 1.86
C SER A 294 6.25 25.37 2.53
N TYR A 295 7.16 24.77 1.77
CA TYR A 295 8.16 23.83 2.27
C TYR A 295 9.39 23.83 1.33
N GLY A 296 10.60 23.98 1.90
CA GLY A 296 11.79 24.30 1.11
C GLY A 296 11.53 25.50 0.20
N ASP A 297 11.87 25.38 -1.09
CA ASP A 297 11.66 26.42 -2.10
C ASP A 297 10.28 26.37 -2.77
N LYS A 298 9.41 25.44 -2.37
CA LYS A 298 8.10 25.24 -2.99
C LYS A 298 7.03 25.99 -2.22
N THR A 299 6.21 26.71 -2.97
CA THR A 299 4.99 27.36 -2.48
C THR A 299 3.82 26.94 -3.35
N ILE A 300 2.76 26.44 -2.72
CA ILE A 300 1.52 26.01 -3.38
C ILE A 300 0.31 26.56 -2.65
N THR A 301 -0.80 26.75 -3.35
CA THR A 301 -1.99 27.43 -2.83
C THR A 301 -3.27 26.63 -3.04
N ASN A 302 -4.31 26.99 -2.28
CA ASN A 302 -5.68 26.50 -2.34
C ASN A 302 -5.77 24.96 -2.39
N HIS A 303 -6.50 24.40 -3.35
CA HIS A 303 -6.69 22.94 -3.46
C HIS A 303 -5.39 22.18 -3.69
N HIS A 304 -4.39 22.77 -4.36
CA HIS A 304 -3.09 22.11 -4.51
C HIS A 304 -2.35 22.02 -3.17
N ALA A 305 -2.44 23.06 -2.34
CA ALA A 305 -1.93 23.03 -0.98
C ALA A 305 -2.66 21.99 -0.12
N LEU A 306 -3.99 21.88 -0.23
CA LEU A 306 -4.76 20.88 0.51
C LEU A 306 -4.40 19.45 0.10
N LYS A 307 -4.22 19.19 -1.20
CA LYS A 307 -3.79 17.88 -1.71
C LYS A 307 -2.44 17.48 -1.10
N ASP A 308 -1.45 18.37 -1.13
CA ASP A 308 -0.14 18.10 -0.53
C ASP A 308 -0.21 17.96 0.99
N LEU A 309 -1.03 18.78 1.65
CA LEU A 309 -1.25 18.66 3.09
C LEU A 309 -1.82 17.29 3.46
N ILE A 310 -2.81 16.79 2.71
CA ILE A 310 -3.37 15.45 2.92
C ILE A 310 -2.29 14.38 2.68
N LEU A 311 -1.60 14.43 1.55
CA LEU A 311 -0.56 13.45 1.21
C LEU A 311 0.59 13.43 2.20
N TYR A 312 0.98 14.57 2.76
CA TYR A 312 2.09 14.68 3.70
C TYR A 312 1.67 14.55 5.18
N THR A 313 0.43 14.11 5.45
CA THR A 313 -0.06 13.82 6.80
C THR A 313 -0.24 12.31 6.98
N PRO A 314 0.75 11.58 7.54
CA PRO A 314 0.71 10.11 7.65
C PRO A 314 -0.55 9.56 8.35
N ASN A 315 -1.00 10.22 9.42
CA ASN A 315 -2.18 9.79 10.17
C ASN A 315 -3.49 9.88 9.37
N PHE A 316 -3.52 10.64 8.27
CA PHE A 316 -4.65 10.60 7.34
C PHE A 316 -4.81 9.20 6.73
N PHE A 317 -3.72 8.56 6.31
CA PHE A 317 -3.74 7.20 5.76
C PHE A 317 -4.13 6.16 6.80
N ILE A 318 -3.67 6.31 8.05
CA ILE A 318 -4.11 5.47 9.16
C ILE A 318 -5.63 5.60 9.36
N GLY A 319 -6.15 6.83 9.36
CA GLY A 319 -7.59 7.09 9.44
C GLY A 319 -8.36 6.44 8.30
N LEU A 320 -7.89 6.57 7.05
CA LEU A 320 -8.50 5.92 5.89
C LEU A 320 -8.55 4.40 6.02
N MET A 321 -7.47 3.78 6.48
CA MET A 321 -7.43 2.33 6.68
C MET A 321 -8.38 1.87 7.80
N ILE A 322 -8.47 2.61 8.90
CA ILE A 322 -9.44 2.33 9.97
C ILE A 322 -10.88 2.46 9.45
N LEU A 323 -11.15 3.47 8.62
CA LEU A 323 -12.47 3.66 8.00
C LEU A 323 -12.82 2.52 7.04
N ASP A 324 -11.88 2.09 6.18
CA ASP A 324 -12.07 0.94 5.27
C ASP A 324 -12.34 -0.35 6.07
N MET A 325 -11.50 -0.67 7.07
CA MET A 325 -11.70 -1.83 7.94
C MET A 325 -13.02 -1.76 8.71
N GLY A 326 -13.37 -0.58 9.25
CA GLY A 326 -14.62 -0.36 9.97
C GLY A 326 -15.83 -0.55 9.05
N SER A 327 -15.77 -0.03 7.82
CA SER A 327 -16.81 -0.23 6.81
C SER A 327 -17.00 -1.70 6.45
N TYR A 328 -15.89 -2.46 6.36
CA TYR A 328 -15.93 -3.89 6.08
C TYR A 328 -16.65 -4.67 7.18
N VAL A 329 -16.38 -4.35 8.45
CA VAL A 329 -17.05 -4.97 9.60
C VAL A 329 -18.53 -4.59 9.65
N ILE A 330 -18.86 -3.31 9.50
CA ILE A 330 -20.24 -2.81 9.58
C ILE A 330 -21.10 -3.37 8.43
N LEU A 331 -20.55 -3.41 7.22
CA LEU A 331 -21.26 -3.83 6.01
C LEU A 331 -20.93 -5.27 5.60
N TYR A 332 -20.43 -6.11 6.52
CA TYR A 332 -20.03 -7.49 6.23
C TYR A 332 -21.15 -8.31 5.55
N ASN A 333 -22.39 -8.13 6.02
CA ASN A 333 -23.58 -8.78 5.47
C ASN A 333 -24.18 -8.04 4.26
N HIS A 334 -23.70 -6.85 3.93
CA HIS A 334 -24.19 -5.99 2.84
C HIS A 334 -23.13 -5.82 1.74
N ARG A 335 -22.67 -6.93 1.17
CA ARG A 335 -21.53 -6.97 0.23
C ARG A 335 -21.67 -6.02 -0.96
N THR A 336 -22.87 -5.89 -1.55
CA THR A 336 -23.12 -4.97 -2.67
C THR A 336 -22.97 -3.52 -2.25
N MET A 337 -23.52 -3.14 -1.10
CA MET A 337 -23.39 -1.77 -0.56
C MET A 337 -21.94 -1.46 -0.20
N LEU A 338 -21.23 -2.41 0.42
CA LEU A 338 -19.81 -2.31 0.71
C LEU A 338 -19.00 -2.11 -0.58
N PHE A 339 -19.29 -2.88 -1.63
CA PHE A 339 -18.62 -2.73 -2.92
C PHE A 339 -18.86 -1.33 -3.52
N ILE A 340 -20.11 -0.88 -3.61
CA ILE A 340 -20.45 0.45 -4.15
C ILE A 340 -19.75 1.55 -3.37
N LEU A 341 -19.82 1.49 -2.03
CA LEU A 341 -19.16 2.47 -1.16
C LEU A 341 -17.66 2.53 -1.42
N ASN A 342 -16.99 1.38 -1.50
CA ASN A 342 -15.56 1.30 -1.77
C ASN A 342 -15.20 1.86 -3.15
N VAL A 343 -15.94 1.49 -4.19
CA VAL A 343 -15.72 1.99 -5.55
C VAL A 343 -15.87 3.52 -5.58
N VAL A 344 -16.95 4.05 -4.99
CA VAL A 344 -17.18 5.50 -4.92
C VAL A 344 -16.06 6.22 -4.17
N ILE A 345 -15.65 5.72 -3.00
CA ILE A 345 -14.58 6.33 -2.20
C ILE A 345 -13.26 6.30 -2.97
N VAL A 346 -12.85 5.13 -3.48
CA VAL A 346 -11.54 4.99 -4.15
C VAL A 346 -11.48 5.84 -5.42
N TRP A 347 -12.51 5.81 -6.27
CA TRP A 347 -12.53 6.65 -7.47
C TRP A 347 -12.58 8.15 -7.14
N THR A 348 -13.32 8.56 -6.09
CA THR A 348 -13.32 9.95 -5.64
C THR A 348 -11.91 10.39 -5.21
N LEU A 349 -11.18 9.54 -4.48
CA LEU A 349 -9.80 9.82 -4.09
C LEU A 349 -8.88 9.89 -5.32
N ILE A 350 -9.00 8.95 -6.26
CA ILE A 350 -8.23 8.97 -7.52
C ILE A 350 -8.48 10.29 -8.26
N PHE A 351 -9.73 10.66 -8.55
CA PHE A 351 -10.04 11.90 -9.26
C PHE A 351 -9.60 13.15 -8.51
N TYR A 352 -9.71 13.15 -7.18
CA TYR A 352 -9.27 14.27 -6.37
C TYR A 352 -7.75 14.44 -6.41
N PHE A 353 -6.96 13.37 -6.28
CA PHE A 353 -5.50 13.46 -6.22
C PHE A 353 -4.81 13.46 -7.58
N PHE A 354 -5.43 12.88 -8.60
CA PHE A 354 -4.88 12.84 -9.94
C PHE A 354 -4.71 14.27 -10.49
N SER A 355 -3.47 14.65 -10.80
CA SER A 355 -3.15 15.95 -11.36
C SER A 355 -2.07 15.81 -12.42
N TRP A 356 -2.50 15.74 -13.69
CA TRP A 356 -1.63 15.62 -14.86
C TRP A 356 -0.59 16.74 -14.98
N LYS A 357 -0.83 17.91 -14.38
CA LYS A 357 -0.03 19.13 -14.57
C LYS A 357 1.06 19.39 -13.51
N ARG A 358 1.37 18.45 -12.61
CA ARG A 358 2.55 18.61 -11.74
C ARG A 358 3.83 18.44 -12.56
N ARG A 359 4.32 19.54 -13.16
CA ARG A 359 5.71 19.62 -13.65
C ARG A 359 6.61 19.17 -12.50
N MET A 360 7.28 18.05 -12.67
CA MET A 360 8.33 17.67 -11.74
C MET A 360 9.35 18.83 -11.72
N PRO A 361 9.76 19.30 -10.53
CA PRO A 361 10.86 20.24 -10.46
C PRO A 361 12.04 19.59 -11.16
N SER A 362 12.61 20.28 -12.14
CA SER A 362 13.96 19.97 -12.59
C SER A 362 14.88 20.22 -11.41
N GLU A 363 15.20 19.17 -10.66
CA GLU A 363 16.40 19.19 -9.82
C GLU A 363 17.57 19.34 -10.79
N LYS A 364 18.25 20.49 -10.75
CA LYS A 364 19.57 20.67 -11.32
C LYS A 364 20.58 19.87 -10.50
#